data_AF-A0A241RNS6-F1
#
_entry.id   AF-A0A241RNS6-F1
#
_cell.length_a   1.000
_cell.length_b   1.000
_cell.length_c   1.000
_cell.angle_alpha   90.00
_cell.angle_beta   90.00
_cell.angle_gamma   90.00
#
_symmetry.space_group_name_H-M   'P 1'
#
loop_
_entity.id
_entity.type
_entity.pdbx_description
1 polymer ?
#
loop_
_entity_poly.entity_id
_entity_poly.type
_entity_poly.pdbx_seq_one_letter_code
_entity_poly.pdbx_strand_id
1 'polypeptide(L)'
;MMKRITWTLSNGFATLLLVVGTLLALLTLITSFGTAISVDAMVTAAVLWLAGVVFLHPAPAKILLPIVGLASLSIGYATYFSTAGSWLYATLATIITAVIISYGFSLRKTIRQHHSHWYD
;
A
#
# COMPACT_ATOMS: atom_id res chain seq x y z
N MET A 1 1.41 -17.36 27.62
CA MET A 1 0.10 -17.11 26.96
C MET A 1 0.28 -17.17 25.45
N MET A 2 -0.13 -18.28 24.80
CA MET A 2 -0.19 -18.35 23.33
C MET A 2 -1.30 -17.42 22.84
N LYS A 3 -0.95 -16.38 22.08
CA LYS A 3 -1.94 -15.57 21.35
C LYS A 3 -2.62 -16.48 20.31
N ARG A 4 -3.89 -16.83 20.55
CA ARG A 4 -4.74 -17.39 19.49
C ARG A 4 -4.79 -16.36 18.38
N ILE A 5 -4.16 -16.66 17.25
CA ILE A 5 -4.36 -15.92 16.01
C ILE A 5 -5.76 -16.30 15.55
N THR A 6 -6.77 -15.55 15.97
CA THR A 6 -8.10 -15.63 15.39
C THR A 6 -8.01 -15.06 13.98
N TRP A 7 -7.82 -15.95 13.00
CA TRP A 7 -7.96 -15.62 11.59
C TRP A 7 -9.40 -15.21 11.32
N THR A 8 -9.67 -13.92 11.41
CA THR A 8 -10.94 -13.35 10.94
C THR A 8 -10.93 -13.39 9.42
N LEU A 9 -12.10 -13.54 8.80
CA LEU A 9 -12.25 -13.47 7.34
C LEU A 9 -11.58 -12.22 6.75
N SER A 10 -11.65 -11.10 7.48
CA SER A 10 -10.97 -9.84 7.16
C SER A 10 -9.45 -9.98 7.10
N ASN A 11 -8.82 -10.68 8.05
CA ASN A 11 -7.38 -10.90 8.05
C ASN A 11 -6.95 -11.86 6.93
N GLY A 12 -7.77 -12.87 6.61
CA GLY A 12 -7.55 -13.74 5.45
C GLY A 12 -7.59 -12.97 4.14
N PHE A 13 -8.62 -12.15 3.94
CA PHE A 13 -8.78 -11.31 2.76
C PHE A 13 -7.65 -10.26 2.64
N ALA A 14 -7.30 -9.59 3.75
CA ALA A 14 -6.16 -8.68 3.79
C ALA A 14 -4.88 -9.38 3.34
N THR A 15 -4.59 -10.56 3.88
CA THR A 15 -3.38 -11.33 3.53
C THR A 15 -3.37 -11.70 2.05
N LEU A 16 -4.51 -12.14 1.50
CA LEU A 16 -4.64 -12.44 0.07
C LEU A 16 -4.34 -11.21 -0.78
N LEU A 17 -4.89 -10.04 -0.46
CA LEU A 17 -4.61 -8.80 -1.20
C LEU A 17 -3.13 -8.43 -1.15
N LEU A 18 -2.49 -8.56 0.00
CA LEU A 18 -1.06 -8.28 0.15
C LEU A 18 -0.19 -9.25 -0.67
N VAL A 19 -0.51 -10.54 -0.62
CA VAL A 19 0.23 -11.57 -1.36
C VAL A 19 0.02 -11.39 -2.86
N VAL A 20 -1.22 -11.21 -3.33
CA VAL A 20 -1.53 -11.01 -4.75
C VAL A 20 -0.87 -9.74 -5.28
N GLY A 21 -0.95 -8.62 -4.56
CA GLY A 21 -0.26 -7.38 -4.95
C GLY A 21 1.26 -7.57 -5.06
N THR A 22 1.86 -8.31 -4.12
CA THR A 22 3.30 -8.56 -4.12
C THR A 22 3.71 -9.48 -5.28
N LEU A 23 2.99 -10.56 -5.50
CA LEU A 23 3.24 -11.47 -6.62
C LEU A 23 3.05 -10.76 -7.96
N LEU A 24 2.01 -9.97 -8.09
CA LEU A 24 1.75 -9.18 -9.30
C LEU A 24 2.94 -8.25 -9.59
N ALA A 25 3.34 -7.43 -8.61
CA ALA A 25 4.47 -6.51 -8.77
C ALA A 25 5.77 -7.23 -9.15
N LEU A 26 6.12 -8.30 -8.44
CA LEU A 26 7.34 -9.07 -8.71
C LEU A 26 7.31 -9.73 -10.09
N LEU A 27 6.22 -10.41 -10.43
CA LEU A 27 6.08 -11.06 -11.74
C LEU A 27 6.17 -10.05 -12.87
N THR A 28 5.53 -8.89 -12.74
CA THR A 28 5.56 -7.87 -13.78
C THR A 28 6.93 -7.21 -13.91
N LEU A 29 7.62 -6.95 -12.80
CA LEU A 29 8.99 -6.43 -12.80
C LEU A 29 9.97 -7.41 -13.45
N ILE A 30 9.76 -8.73 -13.32
CA ILE A 30 10.63 -9.75 -13.93
C ILE A 30 10.33 -9.93 -15.43
N THR A 31 9.05 -9.93 -15.81
CA THR A 31 8.62 -10.37 -17.16
C THR A 31 8.41 -9.23 -18.16
N SER A 32 8.08 -8.02 -17.70
CA SER A 32 7.58 -6.96 -18.58
C SER A 32 8.06 -5.57 -18.17
N PHE A 33 9.25 -5.48 -17.56
CA PHE A 33 9.83 -4.24 -17.06
C PHE A 33 9.81 -3.11 -18.10
N GLY A 34 9.34 -1.94 -17.69
CA GLY A 34 9.27 -0.73 -18.50
C GLY A 34 8.19 -0.71 -19.59
N THR A 35 7.35 -1.74 -19.67
CA THR A 35 6.21 -1.77 -20.61
C THR A 35 4.96 -1.12 -20.00
N ALA A 36 4.01 -0.70 -20.85
CA ALA A 36 2.72 -0.17 -20.40
C ALA A 36 1.96 -1.15 -19.49
N ILE A 37 2.03 -2.46 -19.77
CA ILE A 37 1.39 -3.50 -18.96
C ILE A 37 1.98 -3.52 -17.54
N SER A 38 3.29 -3.34 -17.42
CA SER A 38 3.93 -3.27 -16.10
C SER A 38 3.52 -2.04 -15.30
N VAL A 39 3.24 -0.92 -15.98
CA VAL A 39 2.76 0.31 -15.32
C VAL A 39 1.39 0.05 -14.69
N ASP A 40 0.45 -0.48 -15.47
CA ASP A 40 -0.90 -0.78 -14.98
C ASP A 40 -0.88 -1.81 -13.84
N ALA A 41 -0.01 -2.82 -13.95
CA ALA A 41 0.16 -3.83 -12.92
C ALA A 41 0.76 -3.26 -11.62
N MET A 42 1.73 -2.36 -11.71
CA MET A 42 2.34 -1.71 -10.53
C MET A 42 1.35 -0.77 -9.83
N VAL A 43 0.53 -0.03 -10.58
CA VAL A 43 -0.56 0.77 -10.01
C VAL A 43 -1.58 -0.14 -9.33
N THR A 44 -1.96 -1.25 -9.98
CA THR A 44 -2.89 -2.24 -9.41
C THR A 44 -2.32 -2.85 -8.13
N ALA A 45 -1.04 -3.21 -8.10
CA ALA A 45 -0.37 -3.73 -6.91
C ALA A 45 -0.40 -2.70 -5.75
N ALA A 46 -0.16 -1.42 -6.04
CA ALA A 46 -0.26 -0.35 -5.04
C ALA A 46 -1.64 -0.28 -4.41
N VAL A 47 -2.70 -0.35 -5.22
CA VAL A 47 -4.10 -0.36 -4.75
C VAL A 47 -4.37 -1.60 -3.90
N LEU A 48 -3.92 -2.78 -4.33
CA LEU A 48 -4.10 -4.03 -3.58
C LEU A 48 -3.40 -3.99 -2.22
N TRP A 49 -2.19 -3.45 -2.13
CA TRP A 49 -1.52 -3.33 -0.85
C TRP A 49 -2.24 -2.37 0.10
N LEU A 50 -2.68 -1.21 -0.41
CA LEU A 50 -3.43 -0.25 0.41
C LEU A 50 -4.76 -0.84 0.90
N ALA A 51 -5.50 -1.51 0.01
CA ALA A 51 -6.72 -2.23 0.38
C ALA A 51 -6.43 -3.29 1.46
N GLY A 52 -5.37 -4.08 1.28
CA GLY A 52 -4.94 -5.08 2.25
C GLY A 52 -4.69 -4.48 3.64
N VAL A 53 -4.02 -3.32 3.73
CA VAL A 53 -3.81 -2.63 5.01
C VAL A 53 -5.11 -2.09 5.61
N VAL A 54 -6.05 -1.65 4.79
CA VAL A 54 -7.36 -1.18 5.28
C VAL A 54 -8.12 -2.31 5.97
N PHE A 55 -8.13 -3.51 5.38
CA PHE A 55 -8.77 -4.72 5.92
C PHE A 55 -8.00 -5.39 7.07
N LEU A 56 -6.69 -5.14 7.17
CA LEU A 56 -5.88 -5.64 8.27
C LEU A 56 -6.15 -4.80 9.53
N HIS A 57 -6.94 -5.32 10.47
CA HIS A 57 -7.33 -4.57 11.67
C HIS A 57 -7.05 -5.34 12.97
N PRO A 58 -6.22 -4.80 13.91
CA PRO A 58 -5.34 -3.63 13.78
C PRO A 58 -4.08 -3.94 12.94
N ALA A 59 -3.79 -3.11 11.93
CA ALA A 59 -2.55 -3.22 11.14
C ALA A 59 -1.34 -2.82 12.00
N PRO A 60 -0.37 -3.71 12.24
CA PRO A 60 0.84 -3.35 12.96
C PRO A 60 1.68 -2.38 12.13
N ALA A 61 2.30 -1.39 12.78
CA ALA A 61 3.15 -0.40 12.11
C ALA A 61 4.28 -1.03 11.27
N LYS A 62 4.76 -2.21 11.69
CA LYS A 62 5.77 -3.02 10.98
C LYS A 62 5.32 -3.48 9.59
N ILE A 63 4.03 -3.60 9.33
CA ILE A 63 3.46 -3.96 8.02
C ILE A 63 3.05 -2.69 7.25
N LEU A 64 2.52 -1.70 7.97
CA LEU A 64 2.03 -0.46 7.37
C LEU A 64 3.16 0.34 6.71
N LEU A 65 4.28 0.57 7.40
CA LEU A 65 5.41 1.34 6.87
C LEU A 65 5.99 0.78 5.56
N PRO A 66 6.31 -0.53 5.46
CA PRO A 66 6.76 -1.12 4.20
C PRO A 66 5.74 -0.98 3.07
N ILE A 67 4.45 -1.14 3.35
CA ILE A 67 3.42 -1.04 2.33
C ILE A 67 3.27 0.38 1.81
N VAL A 68 3.35 1.39 2.68
CA VAL A 68 3.38 2.80 2.24
C VAL A 68 4.57 3.03 1.32
N GLY A 69 5.75 2.51 1.68
CA GLY A 69 6.95 2.60 0.85
C GLY A 69 6.77 1.93 -0.52
N LEU A 70 6.30 0.68 -0.55
CA LEU A 70 6.07 -0.09 -1.77
C LEU A 70 5.03 0.55 -2.68
N ALA A 71 3.89 0.99 -2.13
CA ALA A 71 2.85 1.67 -2.88
C ALA A 71 3.38 2.99 -3.48
N SER A 72 4.12 3.77 -2.70
CA SER A 72 4.72 5.03 -3.17
C SER A 72 5.75 4.81 -4.28
N LEU A 73 6.62 3.82 -4.13
CA LEU A 73 7.60 3.44 -5.17
C LEU A 73 6.92 2.94 -6.44
N SER A 74 5.79 2.24 -6.32
CA SER A 74 5.04 1.74 -7.48
C SER A 74 4.39 2.87 -8.28
N ILE A 75 3.88 3.90 -7.60
CA ILE A 75 3.40 5.12 -8.27
C ILE A 75 4.57 5.91 -8.88
N GLY A 76 5.72 5.97 -8.21
CA GLY A 76 6.94 6.54 -8.77
C GLY A 76 7.39 5.85 -10.06
N TYR A 77 7.44 4.51 -10.04
CA TYR A 77 7.72 3.66 -11.20
C TYR A 77 6.73 3.94 -12.34
N ALA A 78 5.43 3.90 -12.04
CA ALA A 78 4.38 4.16 -13.02
C ALA A 78 4.59 5.53 -13.68
N THR A 79 4.83 6.56 -12.87
CA THR A 79 5.06 7.93 -13.35
C THR A 79 6.30 8.02 -14.23
N TYR A 80 7.41 7.37 -13.84
CA TYR A 80 8.66 7.37 -14.61
C TYR A 80 8.45 6.84 -16.03
N PHE A 81 7.82 5.67 -16.15
CA PHE A 81 7.58 5.02 -17.44
C PHE A 81 6.43 5.66 -18.24
N SER A 82 5.54 6.40 -17.59
CA SER A 82 4.52 7.22 -18.28
C SER A 82 5.03 8.59 -18.74
N THR A 83 6.13 9.12 -18.20
CA THR A 83 6.62 10.49 -18.47
C THR A 83 7.98 10.54 -19.17
N ALA A 84 8.17 9.66 -20.17
CA ALA A 84 9.41 9.58 -20.97
C ALA A 84 10.71 9.46 -20.15
N GLY A 85 10.64 8.86 -18.95
CA GLY A 85 11.80 8.67 -18.09
C GLY A 85 12.21 9.89 -17.25
N SER A 86 11.28 10.79 -16.94
CA SER A 86 11.57 11.93 -16.05
C SER A 86 11.70 11.50 -14.59
N TRP A 87 12.94 11.49 -14.10
CA TRP A 87 13.24 11.22 -12.68
C TRP A 87 12.58 12.22 -11.73
N LEU A 88 12.50 13.50 -12.11
CA LEU A 88 11.89 14.54 -11.27
C LEU A 88 10.41 14.24 -11.01
N TYR A 89 9.64 13.90 -12.04
CA TYR A 89 8.22 13.57 -11.87
C TYR A 89 8.03 12.29 -11.07
N ALA A 90 8.88 11.27 -11.30
CA ALA A 90 8.84 10.03 -10.54
C ALA A 90 9.12 10.24 -9.04
N THR A 91 10.13 11.04 -8.70
CA THR A 91 10.46 11.37 -7.30
C THR A 91 9.35 12.18 -6.65
N LEU A 92 8.82 13.21 -7.33
CA LEU A 92 7.70 13.99 -6.82
C LEU A 92 6.46 13.12 -6.58
N ALA A 93 6.10 12.26 -7.53
CA ALA A 93 4.96 11.36 -7.40
C ALA A 93 5.14 10.40 -6.21
N THR A 94 6.35 9.86 -6.03
CA THR A 94 6.68 8.99 -4.89
C THR A 94 6.49 9.73 -3.57
N ILE A 95 7.06 10.92 -3.42
CA ILE A 95 6.99 11.71 -2.18
C ILE A 95 5.55 12.12 -1.88
N ILE A 96 4.84 12.67 -2.87
CA ILE A 96 3.44 13.11 -2.71
C ILE A 96 2.56 11.93 -2.29
N THR A 97 2.73 10.77 -2.93
CA THR A 97 1.98 9.56 -2.60
C THR A 97 2.25 9.11 -1.16
N ALA A 98 3.52 9.07 -0.75
CA ALA A 98 3.90 8.70 0.62
C ALA A 98 3.28 9.64 1.67
N VAL A 99 3.28 10.95 1.39
CA VAL A 99 2.69 11.97 2.28
C VAL A 99 1.18 11.78 2.39
N ILE A 100 0.47 11.63 1.26
CA ILE A 100 -0.99 11.45 1.25
C ILE A 100 -1.40 10.20 2.03
N ILE A 101 -0.73 9.07 1.77
CA ILE A 101 -1.05 7.81 2.42
C ILE A 101 -0.76 7.89 3.93
N SER A 102 0.39 8.45 4.31
CA SER A 102 0.77 8.62 5.72
C SER A 102 -0.22 9.51 6.46
N TYR A 103 -0.64 10.61 5.84
CA TYR A 103 -1.65 11.50 6.38
C TYR A 103 -3.00 10.80 6.58
N GLY A 104 -3.47 10.05 5.57
CA GLY A 104 -4.74 9.30 5.67
C GLY A 104 -4.76 8.29 6.82
N PHE A 105 -3.64 7.58 7.04
CA PHE A 105 -3.54 6.67 8.18
C PHE A 105 -3.46 7.39 9.53
N SER A 106 -2.77 8.54 9.60
CA SER A 106 -2.75 9.38 10.80
C SER A 106 -4.15 9.88 11.15
N LEU A 107 -4.90 10.36 10.15
CA LEU A 107 -6.29 10.82 10.33
C LEU A 107 -7.20 9.70 10.86
N ARG A 108 -7.08 8.49 10.31
CA ARG A 108 -7.82 7.31 10.79
C ARG A 108 -7.55 7.03 12.27
N LYS A 109 -6.28 7.16 12.70
CA LYS A 109 -5.90 6.98 14.10
C LYS A 109 -6.53 8.06 14.98
N THR A 110 -6.45 9.32 14.56
CA THR A 110 -6.99 10.47 15.30
C THR A 110 -8.50 10.39 15.46
N ILE A 111 -9.25 10.04 14.41
CA ILE A 111 -10.72 9.88 14.48
C ILE A 111 -11.10 8.78 15.48
N ARG A 112 -10.38 7.63 15.45
CA ARG A 112 -10.65 6.52 16.37
C ARG A 112 -10.40 6.90 17.83
N GLN A 113 -9.35 7.67 18.09
CA GLN A 113 -9.02 8.16 19.44
C GLN A 113 -10.06 9.17 19.95
N HIS A 114 -10.57 10.05 19.08
CA HIS A 114 -11.63 10.98 19.46
C HIS A 114 -12.94 10.24 19.75
N HIS A 115 -13.37 9.28 18.91
CA HIS A 115 -14.57 8.49 19.18
C HIS A 115 -14.51 7.68 20.49
N SER A 116 -13.34 7.21 20.93
CA SER A 116 -13.23 6.56 22.24
C SER A 116 -13.39 7.52 23.42
N HIS A 117 -13.09 8.81 23.23
CA HIS A 117 -13.20 9.82 24.29
C HIS A 117 -14.60 10.44 24.43
N TRP A 118 -15.50 10.18 23.48
CA TRP A 118 -16.90 10.62 23.56
C TRP A 118 -17.77 9.74 24.48
N TYR A 119 -17.26 8.58 24.89
CA TYR A 119 -17.95 7.65 25.78
C TYR A 119 -17.47 7.74 27.25
N ASP A 120 -16.56 8.67 27.55
CA ASP A 120 -16.15 9.06 28.90
C ASP A 120 -16.81 10.39 29.29
#